data_AF-A0A970F983-F1
#
_entry.id   AF-A0A970F983-F1
#
_cell.length_a   1.000
_cell.length_b   1.000
_cell.length_c   1.000
_cell.angle_alpha   90.00
_cell.angle_beta   90.00
_cell.angle_gamma   90.00
#
_symmetry.space_group_name_H-M   'P 1'
#
loop_
_entity.id
_entity.type
_entity.pdbx_description
1 polymer ?
#
loop_
_entity_poly.entity_id
_entity_poly.type
_entity_poly.pdbx_seq_one_letter_code
_entity_poly.pdbx_strand_id
1 'polypeptide(L)'
;MSKLLIIYQADQEVIGKHIRSNEWVMYSGRLVIYDRKLNPIVLTLKSEICDSFIGEFMEDKKEFKGDSVSEVYGKLAKWYNKNGIIFQN
;
A
#
# COMPACT_ATOMS: atom_id res chain seq x y z
N MET A 1 5.10 14.08 -24.99
CA MET A 1 4.51 13.03 -24.13
C MET A 1 3.19 13.56 -23.62
N SER A 2 2.06 12.90 -23.90
CA SER A 2 0.77 13.32 -23.33
C SER A 2 0.83 13.14 -21.82
N LYS A 3 0.38 14.16 -21.08
CA LYS A 3 0.27 14.12 -19.63
C LYS A 3 -0.77 13.04 -19.29
N LEU A 4 -0.40 12.06 -18.46
CA LEU A 4 -1.35 11.05 -17.98
C LEU A 4 -2.48 11.76 -17.24
N LEU A 5 -3.72 11.56 -17.68
CA LEU A 5 -4.91 12.13 -17.06
C LEU A 5 -5.22 11.35 -15.77
N ILE A 6 -5.37 12.05 -14.65
CA ILE A 6 -5.81 11.49 -13.37
C ILE A 6 -7.33 11.64 -13.31
N ILE A 7 -8.02 10.51 -13.19
CA ILE A 7 -9.49 10.47 -13.04
C ILE A 7 -9.87 10.62 -11.58
N TYR A 8 -9.09 10.04 -10.67
CA TYR A 8 -9.33 10.06 -9.25
C TYR A 8 -8.02 9.99 -8.47
N GLN A 9 -7.98 10.65 -7.32
CA GLN A 9 -6.91 10.48 -6.34
C GLN A 9 -7.46 10.63 -4.92
N ALA A 10 -6.93 9.85 -4.00
CA ALA A 10 -7.22 9.99 -2.57
C ALA A 10 -6.00 9.59 -1.73
N ASP A 11 -5.78 10.32 -0.64
CA ASP A 11 -4.83 9.89 0.38
C ASP A 11 -5.39 8.65 1.09
N GLN A 12 -4.50 7.76 1.52
CA GLN A 12 -4.83 6.46 2.11
C GLN A 12 -3.99 6.25 3.35
N GLU A 13 -4.60 5.68 4.37
CA GLU A 13 -3.92 5.16 5.54
C GLU A 13 -4.19 3.66 5.61
N VAL A 14 -3.14 2.90 5.86
CA VAL A 14 -3.20 1.44 5.90
C VAL A 14 -2.53 0.98 7.17
N ILE A 15 -3.26 0.20 7.96
CA ILE A 15 -2.80 -0.29 9.24
C ILE A 15 -2.84 -1.81 9.25
N GLY A 16 -1.89 -2.40 9.94
CA GLY A 16 -1.90 -3.82 10.24
C GLY A 16 -1.20 -4.10 11.55
N LYS A 17 -1.39 -5.31 12.07
CA LYS A 17 -0.72 -5.77 13.27
C LYS A 17 0.13 -6.98 12.95
N HIS A 18 1.40 -6.94 13.30
CA HIS A 18 2.28 -8.09 13.13
C HIS A 18 1.99 -9.15 14.19
N ILE A 19 1.85 -10.40 13.75
CA ILE A 19 1.32 -11.50 14.58
C ILE A 19 2.27 -11.88 15.73
N ARG A 20 3.59 -11.84 15.50
CA ARG A 20 4.57 -12.32 16.50
C ARG A 20 5.06 -11.25 17.46
N SER A 21 5.42 -10.08 16.93
CA SER A 21 5.91 -8.96 17.74
C SER A 21 4.77 -8.15 18.36
N ASN A 22 3.53 -8.32 17.88
CA ASN A 22 2.36 -7.54 18.29
C ASN A 22 2.49 -6.03 18.00
N GLU A 23 3.48 -5.63 17.20
CA GLU A 23 3.71 -4.25 16.77
C GLU A 23 2.71 -3.83 15.70
N TRP A 24 2.37 -2.54 15.71
CA TRP A 24 1.55 -1.91 14.69
C TRP A 24 2.42 -1.50 13.50
N VAL A 25 1.92 -1.82 12.31
CA VAL A 25 2.53 -1.49 11.03
C VAL A 25 1.61 -0.48 10.36
N MET A 26 2.13 0.72 10.11
CA MET A 26 1.35 1.83 9.56
C MET A 26 2.02 2.35 8.31
N TYR A 27 1.23 2.54 7.26
CA TYR A 27 1.63 3.17 6.02
C TYR A 27 0.64 4.27 5.66
N SER A 28 1.16 5.43 5.31
CA SER A 28 0.39 6.49 4.65
C SER A 28 0.66 6.42 3.14
N GLY A 29 -0.24 6.92 2.32
CA GLY A 29 -0.06 6.83 0.89
C GLY A 29 -1.11 7.52 0.06
N ARG A 30 -1.07 7.24 -1.24
CA ARG A 30 -2.02 7.80 -2.20
C ARG A 30 -2.45 6.74 -3.20
N LEU A 31 -3.75 6.61 -3.37
CA LEU A 31 -4.38 5.88 -4.46
C LEU A 31 -4.60 6.85 -5.62
N VAL A 32 -4.11 6.50 -6.81
CA VAL A 32 -4.31 7.27 -8.04
C VAL A 32 -4.91 6.37 -9.12
N ILE A 33 -5.95 6.86 -9.77
CA ILE A 33 -6.59 6.20 -10.91
C ILE A 33 -6.32 7.06 -12.15
N TYR A 34 -5.61 6.47 -13.10
CA TYR A 34 -5.28 7.11 -14.38
C TYR A 34 -6.25 6.67 -15.47
N ASP A 35 -6.48 7.56 -16.43
CA ASP A 35 -7.11 7.21 -17.70
C ASP A 35 -6.10 6.52 -18.62
N ARG A 36 -5.92 5.21 -18.41
CA ARG A 36 -5.06 4.37 -19.26
C ARG A 36 -5.54 2.92 -19.29
N LYS A 37 -5.15 2.21 -20.35
CA LYS A 37 -5.59 0.82 -20.60
C LYS A 37 -4.97 -0.22 -19.66
N LEU A 38 -3.71 -0.03 -19.25
CA LEU A 38 -2.97 -1.02 -18.47
C LEU A 38 -2.61 -0.45 -17.11
N ASN A 39 -2.88 -1.22 -16.05
CA ASN A 39 -2.64 -0.85 -14.67
C ASN A 39 -3.15 0.57 -14.32
N PRO A 40 -4.40 0.96 -14.65
CA PRO A 40 -4.93 2.29 -14.33
C PRO A 40 -4.85 2.65 -12.85
N ILE A 41 -4.86 1.66 -11.94
CA ILE A 41 -4.86 1.89 -10.50
C ILE A 41 -3.43 1.75 -9.95
N VAL A 42 -2.98 2.77 -9.23
CA VAL A 42 -1.68 2.77 -8.53
C VAL A 42 -1.89 3.19 -7.09
N LEU A 43 -1.42 2.37 -6.15
CA LEU A 43 -1.34 2.71 -4.73
C LEU A 43 0.13 2.83 -4.36
N THR A 44 0.54 4.02 -3.94
CA THR A 44 1.89 4.27 -3.43
C THR A 44 1.80 4.49 -1.93
N LEU A 45 2.52 3.68 -1.17
CA LEU A 45 2.57 3.70 0.29
C LEU A 45 3.98 4.10 0.74
N LYS A 46 4.04 4.83 1.85
CA LYS A 46 5.23 5.18 2.60
C LYS A 46 5.06 4.72 4.04
N SER A 47 6.11 4.12 4.59
CA SER A 47 6.13 3.66 5.96
C SER A 47 6.03 4.85 6.91
N GLU A 48 5.17 4.73 7.90
CA GLU A 48 5.11 5.63 9.06
C GLU A 48 5.66 4.93 10.31
N ILE A 49 6.34 3.79 10.12
CA ILE A 49 6.96 3.02 11.19
C ILE A 49 8.30 3.67 11.53
N CYS A 50 8.40 4.24 12.73
CA CYS A 50 9.65 4.78 13.27
C CYS A 50 10.16 3.90 14.42
N ASP A 51 11.47 3.69 14.49
CA ASP A 51 12.18 3.10 15.64
C ASP A 51 11.56 1.80 16.20
N SER A 52 11.19 0.87 15.32
CA SER A 52 10.72 -0.46 15.72
C SER A 52 11.53 -1.56 15.03
N PHE A 53 11.62 -2.72 15.69
CA PHE A 53 12.28 -3.90 15.13
C PHE A 53 11.69 -4.28 13.78
N ILE A 54 10.36 -4.19 13.61
CA ILE A 54 9.73 -4.45 12.32
C ILE A 54 10.01 -3.38 11.27
N GLY A 55 10.14 -2.12 11.69
CA GLY A 55 10.48 -1.03 10.79
C GLY A 55 11.76 -1.31 9.99
N GLU A 56 12.75 -1.98 10.60
CA GLU A 56 14.01 -2.33 9.93
C GLU A 56 13.83 -3.38 8.81
N PHE A 57 12.80 -4.23 8.88
CA PHE A 57 12.55 -5.30 7.90
C PHE A 57 11.47 -4.94 6.87
N MET A 58 10.73 -3.86 7.11
CA MET A 58 9.65 -3.42 6.25
C MET A 58 10.15 -2.37 5.25
N GLU A 59 9.61 -2.41 4.03
CA GLU A 59 10.00 -1.47 2.97
C GLU A 59 9.52 -0.05 3.30
N ASP A 60 10.42 0.95 3.30
CA ASP A 60 10.05 2.37 3.52
C ASP A 60 9.02 2.87 2.50
N LYS A 61 9.08 2.36 1.26
CA LYS A 61 8.11 2.68 0.21
C LYS A 61 7.66 1.42 -0.50
N LYS A 62 6.35 1.32 -0.74
CA LYS A 62 5.75 0.21 -1.48
C LYS A 62 4.79 0.71 -2.53
N GLU A 63 4.88 0.15 -3.72
CA GLU A 63 3.98 0.48 -4.81
C GLU A 63 3.22 -0.76 -5.29
N PHE A 64 1.91 -0.62 -5.44
CA PHE A 64 1.03 -1.62 -6.01
C PHE A 64 0.34 -1.06 -7.23
N LYS A 65 0.31 -1.84 -8.31
CA LYS A 65 -0.36 -1.50 -9.56
C LYS A 65 -1.34 -2.59 -9.93
N GLY A 66 -2.45 -2.24 -10.56
CA GLY A 66 -3.44 -3.20 -11.03
C GLY A 66 -4.52 -2.57 -11.90
N ASP A 67 -5.36 -3.43 -12.45
CA ASP A 67 -6.44 -3.05 -13.34
C ASP A 67 -7.72 -2.68 -12.58
N SER A 68 -7.80 -3.03 -11.30
CA SER A 68 -8.90 -2.64 -10.41
C SER A 68 -8.40 -2.31 -9.00
N VAL A 69 -9.22 -1.55 -8.27
CA VAL A 69 -8.97 -1.24 -6.85
C VAL A 69 -8.87 -2.53 -6.03
N SER A 70 -9.81 -3.47 -6.23
CA SER A 70 -9.80 -4.77 -5.54
C SER A 70 -8.52 -5.57 -5.79
N GLU A 71 -7.97 -5.54 -7.01
CA GLU A 71 -6.69 -6.20 -7.30
C GLU A 71 -5.53 -5.56 -6.53
N VAL A 72 -5.47 -4.23 -6.51
CA VAL A 72 -4.44 -3.47 -5.79
C VAL A 72 -4.47 -3.76 -4.29
N TYR A 73 -5.64 -3.70 -3.66
CA TYR A 73 -5.78 -4.04 -2.24
C TYR A 73 -5.58 -5.55 -1.98
N GLY A 74 -5.92 -6.41 -2.93
CA GLY A 74 -5.59 -7.84 -2.86
C GLY A 74 -4.08 -8.09 -2.86
N LYS A 75 -3.31 -7.34 -3.66
CA LYS A 75 -1.83 -7.40 -3.66
C LYS A 75 -1.25 -6.88 -2.35
N LEU A 76 -1.80 -5.79 -1.82
CA LEU A 76 -1.45 -5.24 -0.50
C LEU A 76 -1.69 -6.26 0.62
N ALA A 77 -2.88 -6.85 0.68
CA ALA A 77 -3.24 -7.85 1.70
C ALA A 77 -2.33 -9.09 1.62
N LYS A 78 -2.01 -9.57 0.41
CA LYS A 78 -1.04 -10.66 0.21
C LYS A 78 0.36 -10.29 0.69
N TRP A 79 0.80 -9.05 0.45
CA TRP A 79 2.09 -8.56 0.92
C TRP A 79 2.13 -8.44 2.45
N TYR A 80 1.10 -7.90 3.10
CA TYR A 80 0.98 -7.90 4.55
C TYR A 80 1.02 -9.32 5.13
N ASN A 81 0.22 -10.23 4.59
CA ASN A 81 0.18 -11.62 5.05
C ASN A 81 1.56 -12.31 4.93
N LYS A 82 2.25 -12.10 3.80
CA LYS A 82 3.62 -12.62 3.58
C LYS A 82 4.62 -12.11 4.64
N ASN A 83 4.43 -10.90 5.15
CA ASN A 83 5.25 -10.31 6.20
C ASN A 83 4.70 -10.57 7.62
N GLY A 84 3.75 -11.50 7.78
CA GLY A 84 3.19 -11.84 9.09
C GLY A 84 2.29 -10.75 9.68
N ILE A 85 1.75 -9.86 8.84
CA ILE A 85 0.90 -8.74 9.23
C ILE A 85 -0.55 -9.06 8.88
N ILE A 86 -1.44 -8.90 9.85
CA ILE A 86 -2.88 -8.97 9.65
C ILE A 86 -3.37 -7.55 9.38
N PHE A 87 -4.00 -7.34 8.23
CA PHE A 87 -4.63 -6.08 7.86
C PHE A 87 -5.70 -5.71 8.89
N GLN A 88 -5.72 -4.44 9.31
CA GLN A 88 -6.69 -3.87 10.24
C GLN A 88 -7.24 -2.61 9.58
N ASN A 89 -8.56 -2.55 9.38
CA ASN A 89 -9.25 -1.42 8.74
C ASN A 89 -10.13 -0.71 9.75
#